data_AF-A0A6A0B5C1-F1
#
_entry.id   AF-A0A6A0B5C1-F1
#
_cell.length_a   1.000
_cell.length_b   1.000
_cell.length_c   1.000
_cell.angle_alpha   90.00
_cell.angle_beta   90.00
_cell.angle_gamma   90.00
#
_symmetry.space_group_name_H-M   'P 1'
#
loop_
_entity.id
_entity.type
_entity.pdbx_description
1 polymer ?
#
loop_
_entity_poly.entity_id
_entity_poly.type
_entity_poly.pdbx_seq_one_letter_code
_entity_poly.pdbx_strand_id
1 'polypeptide(L)'
;MPRSRPSSPARAEWRRFPAYTILISPTRYAHLPGACTHVEEDYVRAPRWGWIPDPAPGLWDRLSNSSPATATAGNTARTAIRRCEECQTTLS
;
A
#
# COMPACT_ATOMS: atom_id res chain seq x y z
N MET A 1 10.71 33.69 -21.06
CA MET A 1 10.65 32.21 -21.06
C MET A 1 10.14 31.73 -19.70
N PRO A 2 8.94 31.14 -19.60
CA PRO A 2 8.46 30.65 -18.31
C PRO A 2 9.20 29.35 -17.99
N ARG A 3 9.86 29.33 -16.82
CA ARG A 3 10.53 28.16 -16.27
C ARG A 3 9.51 27.06 -16.01
N SER A 4 9.78 25.88 -16.53
CA SER A 4 9.05 24.64 -16.31
C SER A 4 8.75 24.45 -14.82
N ARG A 5 7.47 24.22 -14.50
CA ARG A 5 7.06 23.73 -13.18
C ARG A 5 7.87 22.46 -12.90
N PRO A 6 8.51 22.30 -11.73
CA PRO A 6 9.07 21.01 -11.38
C PRO A 6 7.89 20.04 -11.40
N SER A 7 7.94 19.06 -12.30
CA SER A 7 7.07 17.89 -12.22
C SER A 7 7.21 17.38 -10.79
N SER A 8 6.13 17.46 -10.01
CA SER A 8 6.03 16.67 -8.77
C SER A 8 6.59 15.29 -9.09
N PRO A 9 7.45 14.70 -8.25
CA PRO A 9 7.96 13.36 -8.54
C PRO A 9 6.74 12.53 -8.84
N ALA A 10 6.62 12.11 -10.10
CA ALA A 10 5.49 11.31 -10.54
C ALA A 10 5.55 10.12 -9.61
N ARG A 11 4.64 10.10 -8.64
CA ARG A 11 4.44 9.02 -7.68
C ARG A 11 4.63 7.76 -8.50
N ALA A 12 5.74 7.04 -8.26
CA ALA A 12 6.24 6.01 -9.18
C ALA A 12 5.03 5.27 -9.73
N GLU A 13 4.79 5.26 -11.04
CA GLU A 13 3.51 4.78 -11.54
C GLU A 13 3.41 3.28 -11.25
N TRP A 14 2.76 2.92 -10.13
CA TRP A 14 2.48 1.55 -9.76
C TRP A 14 1.49 1.02 -10.80
N ARG A 15 1.98 0.19 -11.72
CA ARG A 15 1.25 -0.33 -12.89
C ARG A 15 0.56 -1.66 -12.61
N ARG A 16 1.13 -2.46 -11.70
CA ARG A 16 0.64 -3.79 -11.32
C ARG A 16 -0.47 -3.72 -10.27
N PHE A 17 -0.47 -2.69 -9.45
CA PHE A 17 -1.40 -2.55 -8.34
C PHE A 17 -2.23 -1.29 -8.48
N PRO A 18 -3.57 -1.41 -8.59
CA PRO A 18 -4.45 -0.25 -8.50
C PRO A 18 -4.21 0.55 -7.22
N ALA A 19 -4.31 1.88 -7.27
CA ALA A 19 -3.98 2.76 -6.14
C ALA A 19 -4.77 2.47 -4.85
N TYR A 20 -5.94 1.84 -4.96
CA TYR A 20 -6.78 1.45 -3.83
C TYR A 20 -6.45 0.07 -3.25
N THR A 21 -5.53 -0.69 -3.86
CA THR A 21 -5.10 -2.00 -3.33
C THR A 21 -4.42 -1.83 -1.98
N ILE A 22 -4.73 -2.70 -1.01
CA ILE A 22 -3.97 -2.76 0.24
C ILE A 22 -2.88 -3.82 0.13
N LEU A 23 -1.63 -3.39 0.22
CA LEU A 23 -0.46 -4.26 0.19
C LEU A 23 -0.09 -4.65 1.62
N ILE A 24 0.15 -5.93 1.88
CA ILE A 24 0.45 -6.46 3.21
C ILE A 24 1.89 -6.94 3.25
N SER A 25 2.68 -6.25 4.06
CA SER A 25 4.10 -6.51 4.23
C SER A 25 4.37 -7.75 5.09
N PRO A 26 5.58 -8.33 5.00
CA PRO A 26 6.01 -9.39 5.91
C PRO A 26 5.99 -8.99 7.39
N THR A 27 6.12 -7.69 7.67
CA THR A 27 6.16 -7.10 9.01
C THR A 27 4.77 -6.71 9.52
N ARG A 28 3.70 -7.16 8.86
CA ARG A 28 2.29 -6.92 9.24
C ARG A 28 1.84 -5.46 9.12
N TYR A 29 2.48 -4.69 8.25
CA TYR A 29 2.06 -3.34 7.87
C TYR A 29 1.26 -3.36 6.57
N ALA A 30 0.24 -2.52 6.52
CA ALA A 30 -0.51 -2.20 5.33
C ALA A 30 0.11 -0.97 4.63
N HIS A 31 0.30 -1.08 3.32
CA HIS A 31 0.78 -0.02 2.44
C HIS A 31 -0.20 0.22 1.31
N LEU A 32 -0.18 1.45 0.78
CA LEU A 32 -0.88 1.82 -0.44
C LEU A 32 0.12 2.04 -1.57
N PRO A 33 -0.16 1.53 -2.78
CA PRO A 33 0.70 1.72 -3.95
C PRO A 33 1.09 3.19 -4.16
N GLY A 34 2.38 3.48 -4.06
CA GLY A 34 2.95 4.81 -4.31
C GLY A 34 2.72 5.83 -3.21
N ALA A 35 2.02 5.51 -2.12
CA ALA A 35 1.77 6.46 -1.04
C ALA A 35 2.97 6.66 -0.10
N CYS A 36 3.97 5.77 -0.15
CA CYS A 36 5.19 5.84 0.62
C CYS A 36 6.42 5.55 -0.26
N THR A 37 7.60 5.98 0.18
CA THR A 37 8.84 5.93 -0.64
C THR A 37 9.70 4.70 -0.35
N HIS A 38 9.50 4.03 0.78
CA HIS A 38 10.27 2.85 1.22
C HIS A 38 9.73 1.51 0.73
N VAL A 39 8.68 1.53 -0.08
CA VAL A 39 8.18 0.34 -0.78
C VAL A 39 8.13 0.66 -2.26
N GLU A 40 8.70 -0.22 -3.07
CA GLU A 40 8.64 -0.15 -4.53
C GLU A 40 7.87 -1.36 -5.08
N GLU A 41 7.23 -1.19 -6.24
CA GLU A 41 6.38 -2.21 -6.85
C GLU A 41 7.11 -3.54 -7.07
N ASP A 42 8.37 -3.51 -7.52
CA ASP A 42 9.16 -4.71 -7.78
C ASP A 42 9.52 -5.51 -6.52
N TYR A 43 9.39 -4.93 -5.32
CA TYR A 43 9.56 -5.67 -4.05
C TYR A 43 8.29 -6.40 -3.60
N VAL A 44 7.12 -5.99 -4.12
CA VAL A 44 5.83 -6.55 -3.72
C VAL A 44 5.53 -7.79 -4.54
N ARG A 45 6.04 -8.92 -4.08
CA ARG A 45 5.84 -10.23 -4.72
C ARG A 45 5.52 -11.33 -3.72
N ALA A 46 4.72 -12.29 -4.17
CA ALA A 46 4.52 -13.55 -3.45
C ALA A 46 5.82 -14.39 -3.45
N PRO A 47 6.04 -15.26 -2.45
CA PRO A 47 5.22 -15.46 -1.25
C PRO A 47 5.57 -14.48 -0.12
N ARG A 48 6.43 -13.49 -0.37
CA ARG A 48 6.86 -12.57 0.70
C ARG A 48 5.73 -11.63 1.10
N TRP A 49 5.04 -11.06 0.12
CA TRP A 49 3.92 -10.13 0.28
C TRP A 49 2.57 -10.76 -0.03
N GLY A 50 1.53 -10.23 0.59
CA GLY A 50 0.14 -10.42 0.19
C GLY A 50 -0.50 -9.09 -0.18
N TRP A 51 -1.67 -9.12 -0.79
CA TRP A 51 -2.43 -7.91 -1.10
C TRP A 51 -3.94 -8.19 -1.13
N ILE A 52 -4.72 -7.11 -1.03
CA ILE A 52 -6.17 -7.10 -1.14
C ILE A 52 -6.51 -6.19 -2.32
N PRO A 53 -6.75 -6.74 -3.52
CA PRO A 53 -6.98 -5.96 -4.73
C PRO A 53 -8.29 -5.19 -4.69
N ASP A 54 -9.31 -5.71 -3.99
CA ASP A 54 -10.60 -5.07 -3.78
C ASP A 54 -10.91 -5.03 -2.26
N PRO A 55 -10.40 -4.03 -1.54
CA PRO A 55 -10.64 -3.90 -0.11
C PRO A 55 -12.05 -3.35 0.16
N ALA A 56 -12.68 -3.85 1.22
CA ALA A 56 -13.96 -3.30 1.66
C ALA A 56 -13.85 -1.78 1.96
N PRO A 57 -14.91 -0.99 1.74
CA PRO A 57 -14.91 0.43 2.05
C PRO A 57 -14.52 0.72 3.51
N GLY A 58 -13.53 1.59 3.71
CA GLY A 58 -13.00 1.92 5.03
C GLY A 58 -12.21 0.79 5.72
N LEU A 59 -11.79 -0.25 4.98
CA LEU A 59 -10.88 -1.27 5.51
C LEU A 59 -9.55 -0.66 5.96
N TRP A 60 -9.02 0.28 5.16
CA TRP A 60 -7.81 1.03 5.52
C TRP A 60 -7.98 1.73 6.87
N ASP A 61 -9.03 2.52 7.04
CA ASP A 61 -9.26 3.32 8.24
C ASP A 61 -9.48 2.50 9.51
N ARG A 62 -10.15 1.34 9.37
CA ARG A 62 -10.41 0.41 10.47
C ARG A 62 -9.21 -0.46 10.86
N LEU A 63 -8.21 -0.53 9.98
CA LEU A 63 -7.07 -1.43 10.16
C LEU A 63 -6.32 -1.11 11.46
N SER A 64 -6.31 -2.12 12.34
CA SER A 64 -5.76 -2.05 13.68
C SER A 64 -5.47 -3.46 14.21
N ASN A 65 -4.83 -3.56 15.38
CA ASN A 65 -4.62 -4.86 16.02
C ASN A 65 -5.94 -5.59 16.33
N SER A 66 -7.02 -4.85 16.60
CA SER A 66 -8.35 -5.39 16.87
C SER A 66 -9.16 -5.69 15.60
N SER A 67 -8.72 -5.18 14.45
CA SER A 67 -9.36 -5.38 13.15
C SER A 67 -8.28 -5.58 12.09
N PRO A 68 -7.64 -6.77 12.09
CA PRO A 68 -6.63 -7.12 11.10
C PRO A 68 -7.21 -7.22 9.68
N ALA A 69 -6.40 -6.90 8.68
CA ALA A 69 -6.70 -7.15 7.27
C ALA A 69 -5.88 -8.34 6.77
N THR A 70 -6.56 -9.36 6.23
CA THR A 70 -5.90 -10.57 5.68
C THR A 70 -5.83 -10.46 4.16
N ALA A 71 -4.68 -10.84 3.60
CA ALA A 71 -4.46 -10.84 2.17
C ALA A 71 -5.39 -11.83 1.46
N THR A 72 -5.99 -11.41 0.34
CA THR A 72 -6.82 -12.27 -0.51
C THR A 72 -6.09 -12.71 -1.78
N ALA A 73 -4.93 -12.12 -2.08
CA ALA A 73 -4.06 -12.50 -3.18
C ALA A 73 -2.56 -12.40 -2.80
N GLY A 74 -1.69 -12.99 -3.64
CA GLY A 74 -0.27 -13.12 -3.35
C GLY A 74 -0.03 -14.20 -2.29
N ASN A 75 0.51 -13.82 -1.13
CA ASN A 75 0.51 -14.68 0.05
C ASN A 75 -0.70 -14.41 0.93
N THR A 76 -1.70 -15.29 0.86
CA THR A 76 -2.96 -15.22 1.62
C THR A 76 -2.81 -15.53 3.11
N ALA A 77 -1.65 -16.04 3.55
CA ALA A 77 -1.33 -16.20 4.97
C ALA A 77 -0.82 -14.90 5.63
N ARG A 78 -0.72 -13.80 4.87
CA ARG A 78 -0.30 -12.50 5.39
C ARG A 78 -1.47 -11.72 5.97
N THR A 79 -1.19 -11.06 7.09
CA THR A 79 -2.15 -10.21 7.79
C THR A 79 -1.47 -8.91 8.20
N ALA A 80 -2.12 -7.78 7.94
CA ALA A 80 -1.72 -6.47 8.44
C ALA A 80 -2.56 -6.07 9.65
N ILE A 81 -1.90 -5.56 10.68
CA ILE A 81 -2.53 -5.04 11.91
C ILE A 81 -2.22 -3.56 12.14
N ARG A 82 -1.30 -3.00 11.36
CA ARG A 82 -0.93 -1.59 11.41
C ARG A 82 -0.88 -1.01 10.01
N ARG A 83 -1.25 0.26 9.89
CA ARG A 83 -1.04 1.04 8.67
C ARG A 83 0.37 1.60 8.69
N CYS A 84 0.97 1.72 7.52
CA CYS A 84 2.23 2.45 7.37
C CYS A 84 2.01 3.94 7.64
N GLU A 85 2.86 4.52 8.50
CA GLU A 85 2.77 5.92 8.94
C GLU A 85 2.97 6.91 7.77
N GLU A 86 3.89 6.63 6.84
CA GLU A 86 4.04 7.45 5.62
C GLU A 86 2.79 7.40 4.74
N CYS A 87 2.20 6.21 4.56
CA CYS A 87 0.96 6.09 3.79
C CYS A 87 -0.21 6.83 4.46
N GLN A 88 -0.25 6.88 5.81
CA GLN A 88 -1.26 7.64 6.54
C GLN A 88 -1.09 9.15 6.33
N THR A 89 0.14 9.66 6.42
CA THR A 89 0.43 11.09 6.23
C THR A 89 0.09 11.55 4.81
N THR A 90 0.37 10.73 3.80
CA THR A 90 0.05 11.06 2.39
C THR A 90 -1.46 11.10 2.10
N LEU A 91 -2.28 10.42 2.92
CA LEU A 91 -3.74 10.45 2.81
C LEU A 91 -4.42 11.56 3.63
N SER A 92 -3.66 12.29 4.45
CA SER A 92 -4.17 13.34 5.33
C SER A 92 -4.43 14.66 4.59
#